data_AF-A4X067-F1
#
_entry.id   AF-A4X067-F1
#
_cell.length_a   1.000
_cell.length_b   1.000
_cell.length_c   1.000
_cell.angle_alpha   90.00
_cell.angle_beta   90.00
_cell.angle_gamma   90.00
#
_symmetry.space_group_name_H-M   'P 1'
#
loop_
_entity.id
_entity.type
_entity.pdbx_description
1 polymer ?
#
loop_
_entity_poly.entity_id
_entity_poly.type
_entity_poly.pdbx_seq_one_letter_code
_entity_poly.pdbx_strand_id
1 'polypeptide(L)'
;MMEYGNKSGRARELAKGARRRPAPGGVSGTPAEDPRCEGEHILMKSDQMARGTLDAGLQKGGVRPRPFSGWALEAAQELEWQSAIPLVSRLFAASDLRRGAAFLALSAWYAPGRAQRICLAGMGSSEFVTWLLEEDPSEIAEVLDSRRRDPQGLARLGREPLLRPEQYRNPFL
;
A
#
# COMPACT_ATOMS: atom_id res chain seq x y z
N MET A 1 -17.96 27.24 20.31
CA MET A 1 -18.53 25.91 20.02
C MET A 1 -18.32 25.66 18.53
N MET A 2 -17.40 24.76 18.17
CA MET A 2 -17.18 24.36 16.78
C MET A 2 -17.94 23.06 16.53
N GLU A 3 -18.88 23.09 15.59
CA GLU A 3 -19.62 21.90 15.15
C GLU A 3 -18.73 21.03 14.26
N TYR A 4 -18.50 19.78 14.69
CA TYR A 4 -17.88 18.76 13.85
C TYR A 4 -18.93 18.18 12.91
N GLY A 5 -18.88 18.62 11.65
CA GLY A 5 -19.69 18.09 10.57
C GLY A 5 -19.39 16.62 10.29
N ASN A 6 -20.36 15.78 10.60
CA ASN A 6 -20.40 14.34 10.42
C ASN A 6 -20.30 13.95 8.92
N LYS A 7 -19.11 13.53 8.47
CA LYS A 7 -18.86 13.04 7.10
C LYS A 7 -19.16 11.54 6.89
N SER A 8 -19.75 10.87 7.88
CA SER A 8 -20.03 9.41 7.84
C SER A 8 -21.15 9.01 6.85
N GLY A 9 -21.99 9.95 6.40
CA GLY A 9 -23.20 9.63 5.64
C GLY A 9 -23.03 9.33 4.14
N ARG A 10 -21.89 9.67 3.53
CA ARG A 10 -21.82 9.75 2.05
C ARG A 10 -21.57 8.42 1.33
N ALA A 11 -21.11 7.40 2.04
CA ALA A 11 -20.83 6.08 1.45
C ALA A 11 -22.10 5.25 1.13
N ARG A 12 -23.30 5.70 1.52
CA ARG A 12 -24.55 4.93 1.37
C ARG A 12 -25.32 5.14 0.06
N GLU A 13 -25.01 6.14 -0.76
CA GLU A 13 -25.89 6.55 -1.88
C GLU A 13 -25.53 6.00 -3.28
N LEU A 14 -24.36 5.40 -3.49
CA LEU A 14 -23.86 5.15 -4.86
C LEU A 14 -24.15 3.75 -5.45
N ALA A 15 -25.05 2.96 -4.85
CA ALA A 15 -25.32 1.57 -5.25
C ALA A 15 -26.38 1.36 -6.36
N LYS A 16 -26.72 2.37 -7.17
CA LYS A 16 -27.71 2.23 -8.26
C LYS A 16 -27.21 2.86 -9.56
N GLY A 17 -26.60 2.06 -10.43
CA GLY A 17 -26.29 2.56 -11.78
C GLY A 17 -25.29 1.75 -12.60
N ALA A 18 -25.50 0.43 -12.74
CA ALA A 18 -24.74 -0.37 -13.70
C ALA A 18 -25.53 -0.48 -15.01
N ARG A 19 -24.89 -0.20 -16.15
CA ARG A 19 -24.99 -0.92 -17.45
C ARG A 19 -24.36 -0.09 -18.58
N ARG A 20 -23.24 -0.58 -19.14
CA ARG A 20 -23.05 -0.96 -20.57
C ARG A 20 -21.55 -1.03 -20.93
N ARG A 21 -21.13 -2.22 -21.36
CA ARG A 21 -19.91 -2.55 -22.14
C ARG A 21 -20.14 -2.14 -23.62
N PRO A 22 -19.12 -1.91 -24.47
CA PRO A 22 -18.23 -2.96 -25.01
C PRO A 22 -16.74 -2.58 -25.22
N ALA A 23 -15.93 -3.60 -25.53
CA ALA A 23 -14.51 -3.57 -25.95
C ALA A 23 -14.41 -3.87 -27.47
N PRO A 24 -13.26 -4.24 -28.08
CA PRO A 24 -11.88 -3.69 -28.08
C PRO A 24 -11.39 -3.37 -29.51
N GLY A 25 -10.20 -2.78 -29.70
CA GLY A 25 -9.54 -2.77 -31.02
C GLY A 25 -8.18 -2.07 -31.03
N GLY A 26 -7.23 -2.63 -31.80
CA GLY A 26 -6.06 -1.89 -32.33
C GLY A 26 -4.69 -2.45 -31.94
N VAL A 27 -4.08 -3.18 -32.87
CA VAL A 27 -2.69 -3.70 -32.88
C VAL A 27 -1.80 -2.83 -33.78
N SER A 28 -0.47 -2.99 -33.59
CA SER A 28 0.67 -2.54 -34.42
C SER A 28 1.12 -1.10 -34.18
N GLY A 29 2.40 -0.75 -34.03
CA GLY A 29 3.67 -1.47 -34.09
C GLY A 29 4.79 -0.42 -34.20
N THR A 30 6.00 -0.68 -33.69
CA THR A 30 7.17 0.20 -33.93
C THR A 30 8.47 -0.62 -33.98
N PRO A 31 9.44 -0.26 -34.86
CA PRO A 31 10.64 -1.05 -35.12
C PRO A 31 11.89 -0.57 -34.35
N ALA A 32 12.84 -1.52 -34.24
CA ALA A 32 14.31 -1.43 -34.31
C ALA A 32 15.07 -0.20 -33.74
N GLU A 33 16.06 -0.44 -32.88
CA GLU A 33 17.52 -0.42 -33.19
C GLU A 33 18.37 -0.40 -31.88
N ASP A 34 19.32 -1.34 -31.79
CA ASP A 34 20.55 -1.33 -30.94
C ASP A 34 21.61 -0.43 -31.63
N PRO A 35 22.70 0.11 -31.02
CA PRO A 35 23.60 -0.59 -30.08
C PRO A 35 24.39 0.24 -29.02
N ARG A 36 24.99 -0.50 -28.06
CA ARG A 36 26.32 -0.36 -27.41
C ARG A 36 26.90 1.04 -27.06
N CYS A 37 27.16 1.23 -25.76
CA CYS A 37 28.31 1.99 -25.27
C CYS A 37 29.09 1.18 -24.21
N GLU A 38 30.36 0.91 -24.51
CA GLU A 38 31.37 0.42 -23.57
C GLU A 38 31.90 1.58 -22.72
N GLY A 39 32.32 1.29 -21.49
CA GLY A 39 32.91 2.27 -20.57
C GLY A 39 33.51 1.57 -19.36
N GLU A 40 34.79 1.21 -19.48
CA GLU A 40 35.62 0.56 -18.49
C GLU A 40 36.03 1.47 -17.32
N HIS A 41 36.35 0.81 -16.20
CA HIS A 41 37.32 1.19 -15.16
C HIS A 41 36.99 2.37 -14.22
N ILE A 42 37.03 2.13 -12.90
CA ILE A 42 38.19 2.46 -12.05
C ILE A 42 37.98 1.87 -10.64
N LEU A 43 38.97 1.06 -10.26
CA LEU A 43 39.33 0.60 -8.93
C LEU A 43 39.90 1.76 -8.10
N MET A 44 39.38 2.03 -6.90
CA MET A 44 40.21 2.50 -5.76
C MET A 44 39.64 2.04 -4.42
N LYS A 45 40.47 1.26 -3.71
CA LYS A 45 40.37 0.95 -2.28
C LYS A 45 40.68 2.21 -1.47
N SER A 46 40.00 2.39 -0.35
CA SER A 46 40.51 3.18 0.78
C SER A 46 39.94 2.64 2.08
N ASP A 47 40.71 1.76 2.72
CA ASP A 47 40.75 1.62 4.17
C ASP A 47 41.16 2.96 4.79
N GLN A 48 40.38 3.52 5.72
CA GLN A 48 40.96 3.92 7.01
C GLN A 48 39.93 4.23 8.09
N MET A 49 40.33 3.82 9.29
CA MET A 49 39.65 3.85 10.56
C MET A 49 39.51 5.27 11.14
N ALA A 50 38.45 5.49 11.91
CA ALA A 50 38.54 6.33 13.10
C ALA A 50 37.52 5.89 14.16
N ARG A 51 38.08 5.59 15.34
CA ARG A 51 37.42 5.31 16.61
C ARG A 51 36.56 6.49 17.07
N GLY A 52 35.48 6.19 17.78
CA GLY A 52 34.69 7.19 18.48
C GLY A 52 33.56 6.57 19.29
N THR A 53 33.91 5.78 20.31
CA THR A 53 32.97 5.42 21.37
C THR A 53 32.60 6.69 22.14
N LEU A 54 31.36 7.13 22.01
CA LEU A 54 30.70 7.93 23.05
C LEU A 54 29.33 7.32 23.33
N ASP A 55 29.27 6.77 24.53
CA ASP A 55 28.08 6.49 25.31
C ASP A 55 27.15 7.72 25.31
N ALA A 56 25.92 7.53 24.87
CA ALA A 56 24.82 8.42 25.18
C ALA A 56 23.53 7.60 25.16
N GLY A 57 23.05 7.29 26.36
CA GLY A 57 21.77 6.66 26.61
C GLY A 57 20.63 7.36 25.88
N LEU A 58 20.03 6.63 24.95
CA LEU A 58 18.65 6.76 24.54
C LEU A 58 18.28 5.40 23.96
N GLN A 59 17.72 4.53 24.82
CA GLN A 59 16.86 3.46 24.33
C GLN A 59 15.58 4.11 23.74
N LYS A 60 15.74 4.86 22.64
CA LYS A 60 14.70 5.00 21.63
C LYS A 60 14.54 3.59 21.11
N GLY A 61 13.44 2.92 21.46
CA GLY A 61 13.02 1.68 20.81
C GLY A 61 12.91 1.94 19.32
N GLY A 62 14.02 1.83 18.60
CA GLY A 62 14.08 2.03 17.18
C GLY A 62 13.26 0.92 16.56
N VAL A 63 12.06 1.26 16.11
CA VAL A 63 11.25 0.34 15.31
C VAL A 63 12.11 0.05 14.08
N ARG A 64 12.75 -1.12 14.07
CA ARG A 64 13.53 -1.55 12.92
C ARG A 64 12.60 -1.56 11.71
N PRO A 65 13.02 -0.96 10.58
CA PRO A 65 12.24 -1.04 9.35
C PRO A 65 11.90 -2.49 9.04
N ARG A 66 10.64 -2.74 8.69
CA ARG A 66 10.15 -4.05 8.29
C ARG A 66 9.81 -4.02 6.80
N PRO A 67 10.79 -4.30 5.93
CA PRO A 67 10.56 -4.28 4.50
C PRO A 67 9.52 -5.32 4.10
N PHE A 68 8.83 -5.06 3.00
CA PHE A 68 7.99 -6.02 2.30
C PHE A 68 8.28 -5.92 0.80
N SER A 69 7.84 -6.92 0.03
CA SER A 69 8.14 -7.08 -1.38
C SER A 69 6.92 -7.57 -2.17
N GLY A 70 7.11 -7.75 -3.48
CA GLY A 70 6.09 -8.26 -4.40
C GLY A 70 4.97 -7.26 -4.68
N TRP A 71 3.79 -7.76 -5.02
CA TRP A 71 2.64 -6.96 -5.46
C TRP A 71 2.27 -5.83 -4.47
N ALA A 72 2.43 -6.07 -3.16
CA ALA A 72 2.10 -5.07 -2.15
C ALA A 72 3.04 -3.86 -2.22
N LEU A 73 4.33 -4.09 -2.49
CA LEU A 73 5.31 -3.02 -2.66
C LEU A 73 5.06 -2.25 -3.95
N GLU A 74 4.81 -2.95 -5.04
CA GLU A 74 4.48 -2.35 -6.34
C GLU A 74 3.20 -1.47 -6.24
N ALA A 75 2.15 -1.99 -5.61
CA ALA A 75 0.91 -1.25 -5.40
C ALA A 75 1.10 -0.01 -4.49
N ALA A 76 1.93 -0.13 -3.44
CA ALA A 76 2.24 1.00 -2.57
C ALA A 76 3.07 2.08 -3.28
N GLN A 77 4.04 1.69 -4.12
CA GLN A 77 4.85 2.62 -4.91
C GLN A 77 4.01 3.37 -5.95
N GLU A 78 3.12 2.66 -6.65
CA GLU A 78 2.21 3.26 -7.62
C GLU A 78 1.29 4.29 -6.95
N LEU A 79 0.71 3.95 -5.79
CA LEU A 79 -0.10 4.89 -5.02
C LEU A 79 0.70 6.08 -4.48
N GLU A 80 1.93 5.86 -4.03
CA GLU A 80 2.83 6.93 -3.58
C GLU A 80 3.13 7.90 -4.72
N TRP A 81 3.40 7.41 -5.92
CA TRP A 81 3.59 8.25 -7.11
C TRP A 81 2.33 9.06 -7.42
N GLN A 82 1.17 8.41 -7.51
CA GLN A 82 -0.09 9.08 -7.85
C GLN A 82 -0.53 10.12 -6.81
N SER A 83 -0.24 9.87 -5.53
CA SER A 83 -0.69 10.73 -4.43
C SER A 83 0.33 11.77 -3.99
N ALA A 84 1.61 11.59 -4.34
CA ALA A 84 2.75 12.31 -3.80
C ALA A 84 2.90 12.21 -2.26
N ILE A 85 2.35 11.16 -1.64
CA ILE A 85 2.43 10.91 -0.20
C ILE A 85 3.37 9.73 0.06
N PRO A 86 4.37 9.85 0.96
CA PRO A 86 5.38 8.80 1.20
C PRO A 86 4.78 7.60 1.95
N LEU A 87 4.11 6.72 1.23
CA LEU A 87 3.41 5.55 1.75
C LEU A 87 4.38 4.42 2.10
N VAL A 88 5.33 4.09 1.23
CA VAL A 88 6.22 2.92 1.39
C VAL A 88 7.06 3.05 2.67
N SER A 89 7.71 4.19 2.85
CA SER A 89 8.54 4.45 4.04
C SER A 89 7.70 4.43 5.33
N ARG A 90 6.48 4.97 5.30
CA ARG A 90 5.54 4.93 6.44
C ARG A 90 5.11 3.50 6.76
N LEU A 91 4.86 2.66 5.75
CA LEU A 91 4.50 1.26 5.96
C LEU A 91 5.67 0.41 6.48
N PHE A 92 6.91 0.69 6.07
CA PHE A 92 8.10 0.03 6.63
C PHE A 92 8.28 0.33 8.12
N ALA A 93 7.92 1.53 8.56
CA ALA A 93 8.01 1.94 9.97
C ALA A 93 6.76 1.56 10.79
N ALA A 94 5.70 1.10 10.15
CA ALA A 94 4.41 0.85 10.80
C ALA A 94 4.41 -0.42 11.68
N SER A 95 3.41 -0.49 12.56
CA SER A 95 3.11 -1.71 13.33
C SER A 95 2.61 -2.82 12.41
N ASP A 96 2.73 -4.08 12.84
CA ASP A 96 2.20 -5.22 12.09
C ASP A 96 0.67 -5.07 11.87
N LEU A 97 -0.06 -4.54 12.85
CA LEU A 97 -1.49 -4.30 12.71
C LEU A 97 -1.81 -3.32 11.57
N ARG A 98 -1.13 -2.17 11.53
CA ARG A 98 -1.27 -1.16 10.48
C ARG A 98 -0.86 -1.72 9.11
N ARG A 99 0.24 -2.47 9.04
CA ARG A 99 0.69 -3.12 7.79
C ARG A 99 -0.35 -4.11 7.28
N GLY A 100 -0.97 -4.89 8.17
CA GLY A 100 -2.04 -5.82 7.82
C GLY A 100 -3.25 -5.12 7.23
N ALA A 101 -3.71 -4.05 7.88
CA ALA A 101 -4.78 -3.18 7.35
C ALA A 101 -4.39 -2.59 5.99
N ALA A 102 -3.14 -2.15 5.85
CA ALA A 102 -2.64 -1.61 4.60
C ALA A 102 -2.62 -2.62 3.47
N PHE A 103 -2.14 -3.84 3.70
CA PHE A 103 -2.16 -4.85 2.64
C PHE A 103 -3.58 -5.25 2.26
N LEU A 104 -4.51 -5.32 3.21
CA LEU A 104 -5.93 -5.51 2.93
C LEU A 104 -6.48 -4.36 2.06
N ALA A 105 -6.20 -3.11 2.42
CA ALA A 105 -6.63 -1.94 1.67
C ALA A 105 -6.01 -1.90 0.26
N LEU A 106 -4.71 -2.14 0.14
CA LEU A 106 -4.01 -2.19 -1.14
C LEU A 106 -4.59 -3.29 -2.04
N SER A 107 -4.94 -4.45 -1.49
CA SER A 107 -5.60 -5.52 -2.27
C SER A 107 -6.98 -5.09 -2.76
N ALA A 108 -7.71 -4.32 -1.94
CA ALA A 108 -9.01 -3.78 -2.29
C ALA A 108 -8.89 -2.66 -3.33
N TRP A 109 -7.82 -1.87 -3.33
CA TRP A 109 -7.54 -0.85 -4.33
C TRP A 109 -7.12 -1.45 -5.67
N TYR A 110 -6.17 -2.39 -5.65
CA TYR A 110 -5.55 -2.93 -6.87
C TYR A 110 -6.47 -3.88 -7.63
N ALA A 111 -7.20 -4.74 -6.92
CA ALA A 111 -7.99 -5.79 -7.54
C ALA A 111 -9.44 -5.82 -7.04
N PRO A 112 -10.20 -4.71 -6.96
CA PRO A 112 -11.40 -4.55 -6.11
C PRO A 112 -12.52 -5.57 -6.37
N GLY A 113 -13.13 -6.05 -5.28
CA GLY A 113 -14.28 -6.95 -5.29
C GLY A 113 -15.57 -6.16 -5.35
N ARG A 114 -16.71 -6.83 -5.57
CA ARG A 114 -17.99 -6.11 -5.78
C ARG A 114 -18.33 -5.14 -4.64
N ALA A 115 -18.17 -5.56 -3.38
CA ALA A 115 -18.42 -4.70 -2.22
C ALA A 115 -17.41 -3.54 -2.13
N GLN A 116 -16.12 -3.83 -2.31
CA GLN A 116 -15.05 -2.85 -2.20
C GLN A 116 -15.11 -1.80 -3.32
N ARG A 117 -15.54 -2.16 -4.53
CA ARG A 117 -15.81 -1.18 -5.61
C ARG A 117 -16.85 -0.14 -5.21
N ILE A 118 -17.83 -0.53 -4.38
CA ILE A 118 -18.86 0.39 -3.90
C ILE A 118 -18.26 1.27 -2.80
N CYS A 119 -17.53 0.68 -1.84
CA CYS A 119 -16.93 1.43 -0.73
C CYS A 119 -15.88 2.45 -1.20
N LEU A 120 -15.09 2.11 -2.22
CA LEU A 120 -14.02 2.95 -2.76
C LEU A 120 -14.46 3.77 -3.98
N ALA A 121 -15.75 3.74 -4.33
CA ALA A 121 -16.26 4.48 -5.48
C ALA A 121 -16.06 5.99 -5.29
N GLY A 122 -15.36 6.62 -6.24
CA GLY A 122 -15.14 8.07 -6.23
C GLY A 122 -14.03 8.55 -5.28
N MET A 123 -13.35 7.63 -4.57
CA MET A 123 -12.19 7.97 -3.75
C MET A 123 -10.95 8.14 -4.64
N GLY A 124 -10.29 9.29 -4.54
CA GLY A 124 -9.04 9.56 -5.25
C GLY A 124 -7.81 8.94 -4.57
N SER A 125 -6.69 8.81 -5.28
CA SER A 125 -5.46 8.19 -4.75
C SER A 125 -4.95 8.89 -3.47
N SER A 126 -4.91 10.23 -3.43
CA SER A 126 -4.48 10.96 -2.22
C SER A 126 -5.44 10.79 -1.05
N GLU A 127 -6.76 10.74 -1.31
CA GLU A 127 -7.78 10.50 -0.28
C GLU A 127 -7.65 9.09 0.30
N PHE A 128 -7.47 8.09 -0.58
CA PHE A 128 -7.25 6.71 -0.19
C PHE A 128 -6.00 6.55 0.68
N VAL A 129 -4.88 7.14 0.28
CA VAL A 129 -3.62 7.06 1.05
C VAL A 129 -3.75 7.78 2.39
N THR A 130 -4.43 8.93 2.44
CA THR A 130 -4.67 9.65 3.69
C THR A 130 -5.52 8.82 4.64
N TRP A 131 -6.65 8.30 4.15
CA TRP A 131 -7.51 7.39 4.90
C TRP A 131 -6.75 6.18 5.44
N LEU A 132 -5.94 5.53 4.59
CA LEU A 132 -5.14 4.37 4.99
C LEU A 132 -4.18 4.65 6.15
N LEU A 133 -3.59 5.85 6.18
CA LEU A 133 -2.58 6.23 7.17
C LEU A 133 -3.20 6.75 8.48
N GLU A 134 -4.37 7.40 8.41
CA GLU A 134 -5.01 8.07 9.55
C GLU A 134 -6.09 7.22 10.24
N GLU A 135 -6.87 6.45 9.48
CA GLU A 135 -7.99 5.66 10.00
C GLU A 135 -7.51 4.57 10.95
N ASP A 136 -8.34 4.11 11.89
CA ASP A 136 -7.97 2.97 12.74
C ASP A 136 -7.82 1.66 11.90
N PRO A 137 -6.79 0.82 12.13
CA PRO A 137 -6.58 -0.42 11.38
C PRO A 137 -7.77 -1.39 11.42
N SER A 138 -8.48 -1.47 12.56
CA SER A 138 -9.65 -2.33 12.71
C SER A 138 -10.86 -1.76 11.96
N GLU A 139 -11.02 -0.44 11.92
CA GLU A 139 -12.05 0.24 11.13
C GLU A 139 -11.82 0.06 9.62
N ILE A 140 -10.55 0.17 9.16
CA ILE A 140 -10.19 -0.16 7.77
C ILE A 140 -10.60 -1.60 7.43
N ALA A 141 -10.29 -2.55 8.32
CA ALA A 141 -10.65 -3.94 8.12
C ALA A 141 -12.18 -4.12 8.11
N GLU A 142 -12.92 -3.47 9.01
CA GLU A 142 -14.37 -3.51 9.06
C GLU A 142 -15.04 -3.02 7.77
N VAL A 143 -14.57 -1.91 7.21
CA VAL A 143 -15.10 -1.32 5.97
C VAL A 143 -14.86 -2.23 4.76
N LEU A 144 -13.71 -2.90 4.70
CA LEU A 144 -13.28 -3.66 3.52
C LEU A 144 -13.63 -5.15 3.56
N ASP A 145 -13.61 -5.75 4.74
CA ASP A 145 -13.96 -7.14 5.00
C ASP A 145 -14.32 -7.34 6.48
N SER A 146 -15.61 -7.28 6.80
CA SER A 146 -16.13 -7.42 8.17
C SER A 146 -15.75 -8.73 8.87
N ARG A 147 -15.24 -9.73 8.15
CA ARG A 147 -14.73 -10.99 8.72
C ARG A 147 -13.33 -10.85 9.31
N ARG A 148 -12.59 -9.79 8.95
CA ARG A 148 -11.18 -9.57 9.31
C ARG A 148 -10.98 -8.52 10.41
N ARG A 149 -12.01 -8.29 11.24
CA ARG A 149 -11.94 -7.38 12.39
C ARG A 149 -10.98 -7.85 13.49
N ASP A 150 -10.63 -9.14 13.50
CA ASP A 150 -9.72 -9.70 14.49
C ASP A 150 -8.32 -9.06 14.39
N PRO A 151 -7.87 -8.31 15.41
CA PRO A 151 -6.59 -7.63 15.38
C PRO A 151 -5.41 -8.60 15.26
N GLN A 152 -5.53 -9.82 15.80
CA GLN A 152 -4.45 -10.81 15.74
C GLN A 152 -4.28 -11.35 14.31
N GLY A 153 -5.38 -11.71 13.65
CA GLY A 153 -5.40 -12.11 12.25
C GLY A 153 -4.85 -11.02 11.34
N LEU A 154 -5.20 -9.76 11.59
CA LEU A 154 -4.72 -8.62 10.82
C LEU A 154 -3.20 -8.41 11.00
N ALA A 155 -2.70 -8.46 12.23
CA ALA A 155 -1.27 -8.35 12.50
C ALA A 155 -0.44 -9.47 11.84
N ARG A 156 -0.99 -10.69 11.69
CA ARG A 156 -0.31 -11.78 10.95
C ARG A 156 -0.09 -11.41 9.49
N LEU A 157 -1.11 -10.86 8.83
CA LEU A 157 -0.99 -10.38 7.44
C LEU A 157 0.05 -9.27 7.33
N GLY A 158 0.15 -8.42 8.34
CA GLY A 158 1.12 -7.34 8.35
C GLY A 158 2.57 -7.80 8.45
N ARG A 159 2.84 -9.01 8.95
CA ARG A 159 4.19 -9.59 8.93
C ARG A 159 4.53 -10.16 7.57
N GLU A 160 3.58 -10.88 6.99
CA GLU A 160 3.73 -11.59 5.73
C GLU A 160 2.49 -11.34 4.86
N PRO A 161 2.60 -10.44 3.85
CA PRO A 161 1.50 -10.23 2.93
C PRO A 161 1.23 -11.53 2.15
N LEU A 162 -0.04 -11.82 1.88
CA LEU A 162 -0.41 -12.93 1.02
C LEU A 162 0.21 -12.75 -0.37
N LEU A 163 0.49 -13.86 -1.06
CA LEU A 163 1.21 -13.87 -2.34
C LEU A 163 0.46 -13.12 -3.45
N ARG A 164 -0.87 -13.07 -3.37
CA ARG A 164 -1.74 -12.42 -4.35
C ARG A 164 -2.80 -11.53 -3.69
N PRO A 165 -3.18 -10.40 -4.31
CA PRO A 165 -4.21 -9.53 -3.76
C PRO A 165 -5.58 -10.23 -3.65
N GLU A 166 -5.91 -11.15 -4.56
CA GLU A 166 -7.18 -11.88 -4.54
C GLU A 166 -7.35 -12.78 -3.30
N GLN A 167 -6.23 -13.24 -2.72
CA GLN A 167 -6.23 -14.11 -1.54
C GLN A 167 -6.78 -13.41 -0.29
N TYR A 168 -6.77 -12.07 -0.27
CA TYR A 168 -7.40 -11.30 0.81
C TYR A 168 -8.91 -11.48 0.83
N ARG A 169 -9.54 -11.85 -0.28
CA ARG A 169 -10.99 -12.17 -0.33
C ARG A 169 -11.27 -13.65 -0.22
N ASN A 170 -10.47 -14.45 -0.91
CA ASN A 170 -10.63 -15.89 -0.94
C ASN A 170 -9.26 -16.55 -0.72
N PRO A 171 -9.00 -17.05 0.50
CA PRO A 171 -7.70 -17.62 0.84
C PRO A 171 -7.37 -18.92 0.07
N PHE A 172 -8.32 -19.48 -0.69
CA PHE A 172 -8.15 -20.71 -1.47
C PHE A 172 -7.75 -20.49 -2.94
N LEU A 173 -7.38 -19.26 -3.33
CA LEU A 173 -6.96 -18.87 -4.69
C LEU A 173 -5.43 -18.83 -4.87
#